data_AF-T0G682-F1
#
_entry.id   AF-T0G682-F1
#
_cell.length_a   1.000
_cell.length_b   1.000
_cell.length_c   1.000
_cell.angle_alpha   90.00
_cell.angle_beta   90.00
_cell.angle_gamma   90.00
#
_symmetry.space_group_name_H-M   'P 1'
#
loop_
_entity.id
_entity.type
_entity.pdbx_description
1 polymer ?
#
loop_
_entity_poly.entity_id
_entity_poly.type
_entity_poly.pdbx_seq_one_letter_code
_entity_poly.pdbx_strand_id
1 'polypeptide(L)'
;MHFKPLPIVYAIEMKTKIIGSENKVNYGVFDGPVEFNYKEFQLLDFFGKEIRGLKKRFAFKRFNYMGIITEEFLIGFAAVSLGYVYNVFAYLYHYKDGLLYEFDTKGLDIGNGLQFPADPDEYKIRFKKGSSFLTVDKSHSKGKLHVDAFLGKKLRIRFNADFGLKSHSPLRVLNPSEPTHWTFTEKCSPLIPSSIELAYQNEPLSFDPKKTTILYDWSGGYLRRETNWYWAAFSAILPNKTSIGANFAALVNETFFSENAFWINRKRRRVPRLIFDFSQKDPAKPWKIYDEEGLVKLEFVPEGERKDRMNLIVSKLYFRQFVGKFSGQLRSVEGKNVSFRDVYGFTEFHRSVW
;
A
#
# COMPACT_ATOMS: atom_id res chain seq x y z
N MET A 1 -1.96 -40.72 -39.39
CA MET A 1 -1.00 -39.69 -38.91
C MET A 1 -1.57 -39.07 -37.64
N HIS A 2 -0.95 -39.32 -36.49
CA HIS A 2 -1.31 -38.67 -35.23
C HIS A 2 -0.66 -37.28 -35.18
N PHE A 3 -1.47 -36.22 -35.19
CA PHE A 3 -0.99 -34.88 -34.89
C PHE A 3 -0.78 -34.77 -33.38
N LYS A 4 0.48 -34.70 -32.94
CA LYS A 4 0.81 -34.23 -31.59
C LYS A 4 0.52 -32.73 -31.53
N PRO A 5 -0.22 -32.23 -30.52
CA PRO A 5 -0.33 -30.79 -30.31
C PRO A 5 1.06 -30.24 -29.93
N LEU A 6 1.45 -29.15 -30.60
CA LEU A 6 2.65 -28.39 -30.27
C LEU A 6 2.54 -27.84 -28.84
N PRO A 7 3.63 -27.83 -28.06
CA PRO A 7 3.61 -27.27 -26.72
C PRO A 7 3.29 -25.77 -26.79
N ILE A 8 2.37 -25.34 -25.93
CA ILE A 8 2.07 -23.92 -25.71
C ILE A 8 3.36 -23.29 -25.17
N VAL A 9 4.06 -22.55 -26.03
CA VAL A 9 5.16 -21.69 -25.62
C VAL A 9 4.53 -20.55 -24.83
N TYR A 10 4.63 -20.58 -23.51
CA TYR A 10 4.39 -19.41 -22.68
C TYR A 10 5.36 -18.34 -23.15
N ALA A 11 4.86 -17.32 -23.86
CA ALA A 11 5.65 -16.14 -24.15
C ALA A 11 6.13 -15.58 -22.81
N ILE A 12 7.43 -15.61 -22.56
CA ILE A 12 8.04 -14.90 -21.43
C ILE A 12 7.77 -13.42 -21.71
N GLU A 13 6.81 -12.85 -20.99
CA GLU A 13 6.47 -11.44 -21.06
C GLU A 13 7.75 -10.68 -20.66
N MET A 14 8.39 -10.00 -21.62
CA MET A 14 9.66 -9.30 -21.36
C MET A 14 9.44 -8.25 -20.28
N LYS A 15 10.17 -8.39 -19.17
CA LYS A 15 10.13 -7.42 -18.07
C LYS A 15 10.74 -6.09 -18.52
N THR A 16 10.03 -4.99 -18.29
CA THR A 16 10.59 -3.66 -18.52
C THR A 16 11.53 -3.30 -17.37
N LYS A 17 12.80 -2.98 -17.66
CA LYS A 17 13.74 -2.44 -16.69
C LYS A 17 13.26 -1.09 -16.17
N ILE A 18 13.38 -0.86 -14.87
CA ILE A 18 13.09 0.46 -14.29
C ILE A 18 14.24 1.44 -14.47
N ILE A 19 15.49 0.94 -14.49
CA ILE A 19 16.69 1.73 -14.79
C ILE A 19 17.17 1.35 -16.19
N GLY A 20 17.18 2.31 -17.10
CA GLY A 20 17.69 2.18 -18.46
C GLY A 20 19.17 2.53 -18.57
N SER A 21 19.62 2.76 -19.81
CA SER A 21 20.99 3.22 -20.09
C SER A 21 21.25 4.63 -19.54
N GLU A 22 22.52 4.96 -19.32
CA GLU A 22 22.95 6.30 -18.90
C GLU A 22 22.26 6.79 -17.61
N ASN A 23 21.95 5.87 -16.71
CA ASN A 23 21.26 6.15 -15.44
C ASN A 23 19.83 6.73 -15.59
N LYS A 24 19.21 6.62 -16.77
CA LYS A 24 17.84 7.09 -16.99
C LYS A 24 16.85 6.17 -16.29
N VAL A 25 15.85 6.74 -15.62
CA VAL A 25 14.74 5.99 -15.03
C VAL A 25 13.59 5.94 -16.04
N ASN A 26 13.07 4.75 -16.31
CA ASN A 26 11.96 4.56 -17.24
C ASN A 26 10.63 4.89 -16.53
N TYR A 27 10.34 6.19 -16.32
CA TYR A 27 9.11 6.63 -15.65
C TYR A 27 7.86 6.22 -16.43
N GLY A 28 6.76 5.93 -15.72
CA GLY A 28 5.55 5.47 -16.37
C GLY A 28 4.53 4.82 -15.45
N VAL A 29 3.45 4.35 -16.08
CA VAL A 29 2.47 3.44 -15.48
C VAL A 29 2.68 2.07 -16.10
N PHE A 30 2.67 1.04 -15.25
CA PHE A 30 2.98 -0.32 -15.65
C PHE A 30 1.79 -1.24 -15.40
N ASP A 31 1.28 -1.89 -16.44
CA ASP A 31 0.27 -2.95 -16.31
C ASP A 31 0.91 -4.36 -16.31
N GLY A 32 2.15 -4.47 -16.77
CA GLY A 32 2.93 -5.71 -16.85
C GLY A 32 4.03 -5.81 -15.79
N PRO A 33 4.77 -6.94 -15.75
CA PRO A 33 5.87 -7.16 -14.81
C PRO A 33 7.04 -6.21 -15.08
N VAL A 34 7.83 -5.93 -14.03
CA VAL A 34 8.98 -5.03 -14.11
C VAL A 34 10.26 -5.72 -13.66
N GLU A 35 11.37 -5.41 -14.31
CA GLU A 35 12.68 -5.76 -13.81
C GLU A 35 13.12 -4.63 -12.88
N PHE A 36 13.01 -4.86 -11.57
CA PHE A 36 13.30 -3.87 -10.54
C PHE A 36 14.82 -3.76 -10.28
N ASN A 37 15.58 -3.41 -11.32
CA ASN A 37 17.04 -3.29 -11.31
C ASN A 37 17.57 -2.05 -10.56
N TYR A 38 16.96 -1.70 -9.42
CA TYR A 38 17.24 -0.47 -8.64
C TYR A 38 18.70 -0.31 -8.19
N LYS A 39 19.46 -1.40 -8.11
CA LYS A 39 20.88 -1.38 -7.73
C LYS A 39 21.76 -0.75 -8.81
N GLU A 40 21.33 -0.78 -10.07
CA GLU A 40 22.02 -0.17 -11.22
C GLU A 40 21.91 1.37 -11.20
N PHE A 41 20.91 1.93 -10.51
CA PHE A 41 20.72 3.38 -10.42
C PHE A 41 21.87 4.04 -9.67
N GLN A 42 22.51 5.03 -10.27
CA GLN A 42 23.47 5.94 -9.64
C GLN A 42 22.69 7.10 -9.00
N LEU A 43 22.63 7.10 -7.66
CA LEU A 43 22.03 8.19 -6.91
C LEU A 43 22.99 9.38 -6.91
N LEU A 44 22.53 10.56 -7.31
CA LEU A 44 23.36 11.76 -7.39
C LEU A 44 22.94 12.79 -6.34
N ASP A 45 23.91 13.51 -5.77
CA ASP A 45 23.66 14.68 -4.94
C ASP A 45 23.28 15.91 -5.79
N PHE A 46 23.06 17.04 -5.13
CA PHE A 46 22.65 18.30 -5.77
C PHE A 46 23.62 18.76 -6.87
N PHE A 47 24.91 18.43 -6.77
CA PHE A 47 25.94 18.82 -7.74
C PHE A 47 26.25 17.72 -8.76
N GLY A 48 25.45 16.66 -8.80
CA GLY A 48 25.63 15.55 -9.74
C GLY A 48 26.71 14.55 -9.32
N LYS A 49 27.24 14.63 -8.09
CA LYS A 49 28.22 13.66 -7.59
C LYS A 49 27.52 12.42 -7.07
N GLU A 50 28.05 11.25 -7.41
CA GLU A 50 27.44 9.99 -6.99
C GLU A 50 27.52 9.76 -5.48
N ILE A 51 26.37 9.46 -4.89
CA ILE A 51 26.20 8.98 -3.52
C ILE A 51 26.34 7.45 -3.52
N ARG A 52 27.31 6.93 -2.74
CA ARG A 52 27.64 5.49 -2.66
C ARG A 52 27.55 4.94 -1.23
N GLY A 53 27.68 3.62 -1.12
CA GLY A 53 27.81 2.91 0.16
C GLY A 53 26.63 3.10 1.11
N LEU A 54 26.91 3.33 2.39
CA LEU A 54 25.88 3.49 3.43
C LEU A 54 24.94 4.67 3.16
N LYS A 55 25.43 5.79 2.61
CA LYS A 55 24.57 6.94 2.28
C LYS A 55 23.50 6.55 1.25
N LYS A 56 23.89 5.84 0.19
CA LYS A 56 22.95 5.34 -0.83
C LYS A 56 21.98 4.32 -0.23
N ARG A 57 22.47 3.40 0.60
CA ARG A 57 21.63 2.45 1.33
C ARG A 57 20.57 3.15 2.18
N PHE A 58 20.97 4.18 2.93
CA PHE A 58 20.09 4.90 3.85
C PHE A 58 19.08 5.80 3.12
N ALA A 59 19.36 6.20 1.87
CA ALA A 59 18.42 6.95 1.05
C ALA A 59 17.29 6.06 0.48
N PHE A 60 17.53 4.75 0.34
CA PHE A 60 16.54 3.84 -0.22
C PHE A 60 15.52 3.40 0.85
N LYS A 61 14.23 3.62 0.58
CA LYS A 61 13.13 3.33 1.49
C LYS A 61 12.18 2.32 0.88
N ARG A 62 11.56 1.51 1.73
CA ARG A 62 10.52 0.54 1.33
C ARG A 62 9.42 0.47 2.37
N PHE A 63 8.20 0.32 1.87
CA PHE A 63 6.98 0.24 2.66
C PHE A 63 6.14 -0.89 2.09
N ASN A 64 5.62 -1.74 2.96
CA ASN A 64 4.52 -2.64 2.63
C ASN A 64 3.46 -2.49 3.70
N TYR A 65 2.32 -1.94 3.33
CA TYR A 65 1.15 -1.75 4.18
C TYR A 65 0.00 -2.61 3.65
N MET A 66 -0.76 -3.20 4.55
CA MET A 66 -2.01 -3.86 4.22
C MET A 66 -3.07 -3.52 5.25
N GLY A 67 -4.30 -3.41 4.77
CA GLY A 67 -5.50 -3.27 5.59
C GLY A 67 -6.39 -4.48 5.39
N ILE A 68 -6.94 -5.04 6.47
CA ILE A 68 -8.05 -5.99 6.43
C ILE A 68 -9.28 -5.25 6.93
N ILE A 69 -10.33 -5.24 6.13
CA ILE A 69 -11.60 -4.56 6.43
C ILE A 69 -12.68 -5.63 6.52
N THR A 70 -13.35 -5.70 7.67
CA THR A 70 -14.53 -6.54 7.90
C THR A 70 -15.73 -5.65 8.24
N GLU A 71 -16.87 -6.26 8.52
CA GLU A 71 -18.06 -5.57 9.01
C GLU A 71 -18.04 -5.24 10.51
N GLU A 72 -17.12 -5.83 11.29
CA GLU A 72 -17.02 -5.64 12.75
C GLU A 72 -15.77 -4.84 13.16
N PHE A 73 -14.68 -4.98 12.41
CA PHE A 73 -13.40 -4.35 12.74
C PHE A 73 -12.52 -4.15 11.51
N LEU A 74 -11.43 -3.44 11.73
CA LEU A 74 -10.39 -3.22 10.75
C LEU A 74 -9.02 -3.45 11.38
N ILE A 75 -8.10 -4.02 10.59
CA ILE A 75 -6.71 -4.26 10.99
C ILE A 75 -5.80 -3.57 9.98
N GLY A 76 -4.93 -2.69 10.45
CA GLY A 76 -3.84 -2.15 9.64
C GLY A 76 -2.51 -2.75 10.10
N PHE A 77 -1.63 -3.14 9.18
CA PHE A 77 -0.29 -3.62 9.51
C PHE A 77 0.72 -3.30 8.42
N ALA A 78 1.96 -3.11 8.82
CA ALA A 78 3.03 -2.77 7.89
C ALA A 78 4.40 -3.31 8.28
N ALA A 79 5.23 -3.49 7.26
CA ALA A 79 6.68 -3.56 7.39
C ALA A 79 7.32 -2.40 6.63
N VAL A 80 8.21 -1.68 7.31
CA VAL A 80 8.90 -0.49 6.80
C VAL A 80 10.40 -0.69 6.95
N SER A 81 11.15 -0.40 5.90
CA SER A 81 12.61 -0.41 5.88
C SER A 81 13.08 0.98 5.42
N LEU A 82 13.73 1.72 6.31
CA LEU A 82 14.29 3.04 6.02
C LEU A 82 15.77 2.97 5.62
N GLY A 83 16.32 1.77 5.43
CA GLY A 83 17.72 1.51 5.08
C GLY A 83 18.69 1.51 6.27
N TYR A 84 18.33 2.19 7.37
CA TYR A 84 19.07 2.23 8.64
C TYR A 84 18.26 1.70 9.83
N VAL A 85 16.94 1.92 9.84
CA VAL A 85 15.99 1.44 10.85
C VAL A 85 14.81 0.81 10.14
N TYR A 86 14.27 -0.27 10.72
CA TYR A 86 12.99 -0.81 10.33
C TYR A 86 11.91 -0.47 11.36
N ASN A 87 10.66 -0.40 10.91
CA ASN A 87 9.48 -0.42 11.77
C ASN A 87 8.55 -1.54 11.29
N VAL A 88 8.07 -2.38 12.20
CA VAL A 88 6.95 -3.30 11.96
C VAL A 88 5.87 -2.97 12.96
N PHE A 89 4.67 -2.65 12.48
CA PHE A 89 3.54 -2.32 13.32
C PHE A 89 2.26 -2.99 12.84
N ALA A 90 1.31 -3.14 13.76
CA ALA A 90 -0.04 -3.56 13.48
C ALA A 90 -1.00 -2.98 14.52
N TYR A 91 -2.27 -2.84 14.16
CA TYR A 91 -3.31 -2.45 15.08
C TYR A 91 -4.65 -3.11 14.71
N LEU A 92 -5.50 -3.27 15.72
CA LEU A 92 -6.87 -3.78 15.60
C LEU A 92 -7.82 -2.69 16.12
N TYR A 93 -8.69 -2.21 15.24
CA TYR A 93 -9.72 -1.24 15.56
C TYR A 93 -11.10 -1.90 15.41
N HIS A 94 -11.81 -2.07 16.51
CA HIS A 94 -13.19 -2.56 16.51
C HIS A 94 -14.15 -1.38 16.38
N TYR A 95 -15.11 -1.44 15.47
CA TYR A 95 -15.90 -0.25 15.13
C TYR A 95 -16.76 0.26 16.29
N LYS A 96 -17.15 -0.64 17.20
CA LYS A 96 -17.90 -0.28 18.42
C LYS A 96 -17.01 0.16 19.56
N ASP A 97 -15.88 -0.52 19.76
CA ASP A 97 -15.07 -0.42 20.98
C ASP A 97 -13.79 0.42 20.78
N GLY A 98 -13.51 0.86 19.56
CA GLY A 98 -12.35 1.65 19.20
C GLY A 98 -11.08 0.82 19.04
N LEU A 99 -9.93 1.44 19.36
CA LEU A 99 -8.62 0.81 19.24
C LEU A 99 -8.42 -0.24 20.34
N LEU A 100 -8.52 -1.52 19.99
CA LEU A 100 -8.37 -2.64 20.93
C LEU A 100 -6.92 -3.04 21.17
N TYR A 101 -6.07 -2.87 20.17
CA TYR A 101 -4.68 -3.30 20.25
C TYR A 101 -3.78 -2.54 19.29
N GLU A 102 -2.56 -2.26 19.74
CA GLU A 102 -1.47 -1.76 18.91
C GLU A 102 -0.17 -2.53 19.24
N PHE A 103 0.52 -2.92 18.18
CA PHE A 103 1.88 -3.45 18.19
C PHE A 103 2.75 -2.51 17.36
N ASP A 104 3.85 -2.04 17.92
CA ASP A 104 4.87 -1.27 17.19
C ASP A 104 6.25 -1.72 17.66
N THR A 105 7.12 -2.06 16.72
CA THR A 105 8.51 -2.38 17.03
C THR A 105 9.45 -1.84 15.99
N LYS A 106 10.51 -1.23 16.50
CA LYS A 106 11.62 -0.68 15.72
C LYS A 106 12.90 -1.46 15.98
N GLY A 107 13.85 -1.38 15.05
CA GLY A 107 15.17 -1.98 15.19
C GLY A 107 16.11 -1.58 14.05
N LEU A 108 17.39 -1.97 14.16
CA LEU A 108 18.38 -1.69 13.11
C LEU A 108 18.11 -2.50 11.84
N ASP A 109 18.12 -1.82 10.70
CA ASP A 109 17.89 -2.42 9.38
C ASP A 109 19.19 -2.99 8.80
N ILE A 110 19.71 -4.03 9.46
CA ILE A 110 20.93 -4.76 9.08
C ILE A 110 20.65 -6.21 8.64
N GLY A 111 19.37 -6.57 8.46
CA GLY A 111 18.93 -7.89 7.97
C GLY A 111 18.62 -8.95 9.02
N ASN A 112 18.93 -8.71 10.31
CA ASN A 112 18.68 -9.68 11.38
C ASN A 112 17.21 -9.73 11.82
N GLY A 113 16.58 -8.57 12.03
CA GLY A 113 15.20 -8.49 12.51
C GLY A 113 14.15 -8.47 11.39
N LEU A 114 14.47 -7.81 10.27
CA LEU A 114 13.62 -7.69 9.10
C LEU A 114 14.43 -8.03 7.83
N GLN A 115 13.93 -8.99 7.06
CA GLN A 115 14.33 -9.26 5.69
C GLN A 115 13.22 -8.75 4.79
N PHE A 116 13.52 -7.74 3.99
CA PHE A 116 12.57 -7.15 3.05
C PHE A 116 13.30 -7.04 1.70
N PRO A 117 13.08 -7.93 0.73
CA PRO A 117 13.61 -7.78 -0.63
C PRO A 117 12.98 -6.58 -1.36
N ALA A 118 13.73 -5.96 -2.28
CA ALA A 118 13.24 -4.85 -3.12
C ALA A 118 12.87 -5.37 -4.50
N ASP A 119 11.79 -6.14 -4.59
CA ASP A 119 11.20 -6.58 -5.85
C ASP A 119 9.68 -6.47 -5.68
N PRO A 120 8.99 -5.61 -6.46
CA PRO A 120 7.55 -5.45 -6.34
C PRO A 120 6.79 -6.63 -6.96
N ASP A 121 7.34 -7.39 -7.90
CA ASP A 121 6.64 -8.51 -8.54
C ASP A 121 6.64 -9.75 -7.64
N GLU A 122 7.80 -10.04 -7.04
CA GLU A 122 8.09 -11.31 -6.35
C GLU A 122 8.89 -11.06 -5.08
N TYR A 123 8.32 -11.29 -3.90
CA TYR A 123 9.05 -11.11 -2.65
C TYR A 123 8.56 -11.99 -1.51
N LYS A 124 9.48 -12.20 -0.55
CA LYS A 124 9.17 -12.77 0.75
C LYS A 124 9.72 -11.90 1.88
N ILE A 125 8.86 -11.10 2.50
CA ILE A 125 9.20 -10.33 3.70
C ILE A 125 9.19 -11.29 4.88
N ARG A 126 10.22 -11.24 5.73
CA ARG A 126 10.29 -11.98 6.99
C ARG A 126 10.74 -11.07 8.11
N PHE A 127 9.94 -11.00 9.16
CA PHE A 127 10.24 -10.31 10.40
C PHE A 127 10.22 -11.28 11.56
N LYS A 128 11.18 -11.16 12.49
CA LYS A 128 11.18 -11.90 13.75
C LYS A 128 11.83 -11.06 14.87
N LYS A 129 11.13 -10.92 16.00
CA LYS A 129 11.67 -10.32 17.23
C LYS A 129 11.00 -10.95 18.44
N GLY A 130 11.77 -11.67 19.26
CA GLY A 130 11.22 -12.50 20.33
C GLY A 130 10.22 -13.52 19.77
N SER A 131 9.01 -13.54 20.33
CA SER A 131 7.90 -14.38 19.86
C SER A 131 7.10 -13.78 18.70
N SER A 132 7.35 -12.51 18.35
CA SER A 132 6.61 -11.83 17.28
C SER A 132 7.21 -12.15 15.92
N PHE A 133 6.35 -12.44 14.93
CA PHE A 133 6.78 -12.66 13.55
C PHE A 133 5.76 -12.15 12.54
N LEU A 134 6.24 -11.85 11.34
CA LEU A 134 5.44 -11.54 10.15
C LEU A 134 6.12 -12.15 8.93
N THR A 135 5.37 -12.88 8.12
CA THR A 135 5.76 -13.32 6.79
C THR A 135 4.75 -12.79 5.78
N VAL A 136 5.25 -12.16 4.72
CA VAL A 136 4.46 -11.80 3.54
C VAL A 136 5.13 -12.43 2.33
N ASP A 137 4.43 -13.30 1.62
CA ASP A 137 4.92 -14.02 0.44
C ASP A 137 4.02 -13.69 -0.75
N LYS A 138 4.54 -12.86 -1.66
CA LYS A 138 3.84 -12.37 -2.85
C LYS A 138 4.53 -12.87 -4.11
N SER A 139 3.71 -13.32 -5.05
CA SER A 139 4.16 -13.75 -6.38
C SER A 139 3.12 -13.43 -7.43
N HIS A 140 3.38 -12.45 -8.28
CA HIS A 140 2.48 -12.16 -9.40
C HIS A 140 2.44 -13.28 -10.43
N SER A 141 3.58 -13.91 -10.70
CA SER A 141 3.67 -15.03 -11.65
C SER A 141 2.84 -16.23 -11.21
N LYS A 142 2.72 -16.46 -9.90
CA LYS A 142 1.86 -17.51 -9.31
C LYS A 142 0.47 -17.01 -8.91
N GLY A 143 0.18 -15.72 -9.13
CA GLY A 143 -1.07 -15.08 -8.72
C GLY A 143 -1.35 -15.20 -7.23
N LYS A 144 -0.34 -15.09 -6.36
CA LYS A 144 -0.42 -15.40 -4.93
C LYS A 144 -0.07 -14.20 -4.06
N LEU A 145 -0.85 -14.03 -2.99
CA LEU A 145 -0.46 -13.28 -1.79
C LEU A 145 -0.77 -14.11 -0.55
N HIS A 146 0.25 -14.40 0.26
CA HIS A 146 0.12 -15.11 1.53
C HIS A 146 0.69 -14.28 2.68
N VAL A 147 -0.06 -14.18 3.77
CA VAL A 147 0.36 -13.52 4.99
C VAL A 147 0.23 -14.47 6.17
N ASP A 148 1.25 -14.46 7.03
CA ASP A 148 1.28 -15.21 8.29
C ASP A 148 2.00 -14.38 9.36
N ALA A 149 1.26 -13.91 10.36
CA ALA A 149 1.78 -13.05 11.42
C ALA A 149 1.21 -13.41 12.81
N PHE A 150 2.07 -13.30 13.81
CA PHE A 150 1.68 -13.29 15.22
C PHE A 150 2.45 -12.17 15.92
N LEU A 151 1.75 -11.13 16.35
CA LEU A 151 2.35 -9.86 16.74
C LEU A 151 2.05 -9.56 18.22
N GLY A 152 3.12 -9.47 19.01
CA GLY A 152 3.10 -9.17 20.44
C GLY A 152 2.34 -10.20 21.29
N LYS A 153 2.34 -11.48 20.87
CA LYS A 153 1.62 -12.60 21.50
C LYS A 153 0.11 -12.41 21.64
N LYS A 154 -0.48 -11.48 20.87
CA LYS A 154 -1.90 -11.13 21.00
C LYS A 154 -2.62 -11.18 19.67
N LEU A 155 -2.06 -10.60 18.61
CA LEU A 155 -2.75 -10.50 17.32
C LEU A 155 -2.24 -11.55 16.34
N ARG A 156 -3.13 -12.43 15.89
CA ARG A 156 -2.90 -13.43 14.85
C ARG A 156 -3.54 -12.97 13.54
N ILE A 157 -2.77 -12.96 12.47
CA ILE A 157 -3.25 -12.67 11.12
C ILE A 157 -2.72 -13.77 10.18
N ARG A 158 -3.60 -14.52 9.53
CA ARG A 158 -3.22 -15.42 8.45
C ARG A 158 -4.23 -15.36 7.32
N PHE A 159 -3.79 -15.15 6.10
CA PHE A 159 -4.67 -15.24 4.93
C PHE A 159 -3.94 -15.67 3.67
N ASN A 160 -4.72 -16.13 2.70
CA ASN A 160 -4.31 -16.29 1.32
C ASN A 160 -5.26 -15.47 0.45
N ALA A 161 -4.73 -14.85 -0.59
CA ALA A 161 -5.51 -14.15 -1.62
C ALA A 161 -4.87 -14.36 -2.99
N ASP A 162 -5.70 -14.37 -4.03
CA ASP A 162 -5.19 -14.33 -5.39
C ASP A 162 -4.68 -12.92 -5.68
N PHE A 163 -3.51 -12.80 -6.30
CA PHE A 163 -2.94 -11.51 -6.67
C PHE A 163 -2.04 -11.58 -7.92
N GLY A 164 -2.68 -11.69 -9.08
CA GLY A 164 -2.02 -11.60 -10.39
C GLY A 164 -2.22 -10.22 -11.05
N LEU A 165 -1.23 -9.78 -11.83
CA LEU A 165 -1.29 -8.51 -12.57
C LEU A 165 -2.52 -8.43 -13.49
N LYS A 166 -2.75 -9.47 -14.30
CA LYS A 166 -3.87 -9.51 -15.26
C LYS A 166 -5.24 -9.66 -14.58
N SER A 167 -5.31 -10.37 -13.46
CA SER A 167 -6.58 -10.67 -12.78
C SER A 167 -7.06 -9.54 -11.85
N HIS A 168 -6.15 -8.70 -11.35
CA HIS A 168 -6.46 -7.67 -10.37
C HIS A 168 -6.15 -6.24 -10.83
N SER A 169 -5.38 -6.08 -11.92
CA SER A 169 -5.03 -4.78 -12.50
C SER A 169 -4.55 -3.77 -11.46
N PRO A 170 -3.48 -4.07 -10.68
CA PRO A 170 -2.96 -3.14 -9.68
C PRO A 170 -2.52 -1.82 -10.34
N LEU A 171 -2.61 -0.72 -9.59
CA LEU A 171 -2.04 0.55 -10.02
C LEU A 171 -0.56 0.52 -9.72
N ARG A 172 0.27 0.53 -10.76
CA ARG A 172 1.73 0.57 -10.64
C ARG A 172 2.26 1.83 -11.31
N VAL A 173 2.99 2.66 -10.57
CA VAL A 173 3.57 3.89 -11.11
C VAL A 173 5.03 4.03 -10.69
N LEU A 174 5.86 4.51 -11.61
CA LEU A 174 7.24 4.92 -11.36
C LEU A 174 7.34 6.39 -11.69
N ASN A 175 7.62 7.20 -10.67
CA ASN A 175 7.69 8.65 -10.80
C ASN A 175 9.03 9.20 -10.29
N PRO A 176 9.48 10.34 -10.83
CA PRO A 176 10.50 11.12 -10.16
C PRO A 176 9.94 11.61 -8.83
N SER A 177 10.72 11.42 -7.77
CA SER A 177 10.45 12.03 -6.48
C SER A 177 11.12 13.39 -6.42
N GLU A 178 12.38 13.52 -6.84
CA GLU A 178 13.06 14.80 -7.09
C GLU A 178 14.02 14.62 -8.27
N PRO A 179 14.78 15.64 -8.73
CA PRO A 179 15.59 15.52 -9.95
C PRO A 179 16.50 14.27 -10.00
N THR A 180 16.99 13.81 -8.84
CA THR A 180 17.89 12.65 -8.73
C THR A 180 17.28 11.47 -7.98
N HIS A 181 15.98 11.49 -7.69
CA HIS A 181 15.31 10.45 -6.91
C HIS A 181 14.02 9.99 -7.58
N TRP A 182 13.55 8.79 -7.23
CA TRP A 182 12.38 8.18 -7.82
C TRP A 182 11.69 7.24 -6.84
N THR A 183 10.39 7.07 -7.02
CA THR A 183 9.59 6.12 -6.24
C THR A 183 8.75 5.27 -7.17
N PHE A 184 8.75 3.96 -6.93
CA PHE A 184 7.79 3.01 -7.49
C PHE A 184 6.74 2.66 -6.45
N THR A 185 5.48 2.61 -6.85
CA THR A 185 4.41 2.13 -5.99
C THR A 185 3.52 1.13 -6.70
N GLU A 186 2.90 0.24 -5.93
CA GLU A 186 1.92 -0.74 -6.37
C GLU A 186 0.76 -0.78 -5.38
N LYS A 187 -0.43 -0.44 -5.85
CA LYS A 187 -1.66 -0.39 -5.02
C LYS A 187 -2.73 -1.29 -5.62
N CYS A 188 -3.45 -2.01 -4.77
CA CYS A 188 -4.57 -2.84 -5.21
C CYS A 188 -5.63 -3.00 -4.11
N SER A 189 -6.85 -2.58 -4.42
CA SER A 189 -7.99 -2.63 -3.51
C SER A 189 -9.30 -2.77 -4.31
N PRO A 190 -10.19 -3.75 -4.05
CA PRO A 190 -10.06 -4.84 -3.07
C PRO A 190 -9.27 -6.04 -3.60
N LEU A 191 -8.47 -6.65 -2.74
CA LEU A 191 -8.19 -8.09 -2.81
C LEU A 191 -9.22 -8.84 -1.96
N ILE A 192 -9.66 -10.02 -2.41
CA ILE A 192 -10.59 -10.88 -1.67
C ILE A 192 -9.82 -12.11 -1.17
N PRO A 193 -9.79 -12.39 0.15
CA PRO A 193 -9.09 -13.56 0.66
C PRO A 193 -9.81 -14.84 0.24
N SER A 194 -9.04 -15.84 -0.21
CA SER A 194 -9.53 -17.22 -0.41
C SER A 194 -9.59 -18.00 0.91
N SER A 195 -8.79 -17.60 1.90
CA SER A 195 -8.88 -18.07 3.29
C SER A 195 -8.42 -16.97 4.23
N ILE A 196 -9.02 -16.85 5.41
CA ILE A 196 -8.59 -15.89 6.43
C ILE A 196 -8.86 -16.39 7.84
N GLU A 197 -7.87 -16.24 8.72
CA GLU A 197 -7.91 -16.58 10.14
C GLU A 197 -7.36 -15.38 10.92
N LEU A 198 -8.21 -14.82 11.79
CA LEU A 198 -7.87 -13.67 12.64
C LEU A 198 -8.20 -14.03 14.09
N ALA A 199 -7.28 -13.75 15.00
CA ALA A 199 -7.50 -13.96 16.44
C ALA A 199 -6.85 -12.84 17.25
N TYR A 200 -7.47 -12.51 18.38
CA TYR A 200 -6.97 -11.54 19.34
C TYR A 200 -6.97 -12.16 20.74
N GLN A 201 -5.83 -12.08 21.44
CA GLN A 201 -5.62 -12.70 22.76
C GLN A 201 -5.90 -14.22 22.78
N ASN A 202 -5.54 -14.90 21.69
CA ASN A 202 -5.80 -16.33 21.45
C ASN A 202 -7.28 -16.71 21.20
N GLU A 203 -8.19 -15.74 21.18
CA GLU A 203 -9.58 -15.97 20.83
C GLU A 203 -9.83 -15.61 19.34
N PRO A 204 -10.45 -16.48 18.54
CA PRO A 204 -10.84 -16.13 17.17
C PRO A 204 -11.76 -14.90 17.14
N LEU A 205 -11.49 -13.97 16.22
CA LEU A 205 -12.37 -12.84 15.99
C LEU A 205 -13.59 -13.29 15.18
N SER A 206 -14.79 -12.83 15.55
CA SER A 206 -16.02 -13.11 14.82
C SER A 206 -16.24 -12.07 13.71
N PHE A 207 -16.41 -12.54 12.48
CA PHE A 207 -16.70 -11.73 11.28
C PHE A 207 -17.15 -12.67 10.14
N ASP A 208 -17.69 -12.10 9.06
CA ASP A 208 -18.09 -12.78 7.83
C ASP A 208 -16.94 -12.71 6.81
N PRO A 209 -16.25 -13.83 6.52
CA PRO A 209 -15.19 -13.86 5.51
C PRO A 209 -15.66 -13.42 4.11
N LYS A 210 -16.96 -13.54 3.80
CA LYS A 210 -17.52 -13.15 2.50
C LYS A 210 -17.69 -11.64 2.35
N LYS A 211 -17.63 -10.87 3.45
CA LYS A 211 -17.65 -9.41 3.46
C LYS A 211 -16.27 -8.81 3.70
N THR A 212 -15.25 -9.65 3.81
CA THR A 212 -13.89 -9.23 4.11
C THR A 212 -13.13 -8.86 2.85
N THR A 213 -12.45 -7.71 2.91
CA THR A 213 -11.58 -7.24 1.83
C THR A 213 -10.19 -6.88 2.37
N ILE A 214 -9.21 -6.90 1.48
CA ILE A 214 -7.83 -6.54 1.77
C ILE A 214 -7.42 -5.36 0.89
N LEU A 215 -6.83 -4.35 1.52
CA LEU A 215 -6.08 -3.29 0.85
C LEU A 215 -4.61 -3.71 0.76
N TYR A 216 -4.00 -3.49 -0.40
CA TYR A 216 -2.58 -3.71 -0.60
C TYR A 216 -1.89 -2.42 -1.04
N ASP A 217 -0.80 -2.09 -0.35
CA ASP A 217 0.10 -1.00 -0.67
C ASP A 217 1.55 -1.46 -0.55
N TRP A 218 2.28 -1.32 -1.65
CA TRP A 218 3.74 -1.42 -1.66
C TRP A 218 4.34 -0.17 -2.27
N SER A 219 5.45 0.29 -1.69
CA SER A 219 6.24 1.41 -2.21
C SER A 219 7.72 1.17 -2.00
N GLY A 220 8.55 1.57 -2.96
CA GLY A 220 10.00 1.42 -2.89
C GLY A 220 10.72 2.41 -3.79
N GLY A 221 11.80 3.01 -3.28
CA GLY A 221 12.56 3.98 -4.05
C GLY A 221 13.49 4.84 -3.22
N TYR A 222 14.04 5.85 -3.87
CA TYR A 222 14.72 6.97 -3.24
C TYR A 222 13.66 8.08 -3.09
N LEU A 223 13.22 8.35 -1.86
CA LEU A 223 12.20 9.37 -1.60
C LEU A 223 12.88 10.70 -1.31
N ARG A 224 12.14 11.80 -1.50
CA ARG A 224 12.56 13.13 -1.04
C ARG A 224 12.91 13.09 0.44
N ARG A 225 13.95 13.82 0.84
CA ARG A 225 14.31 13.96 2.26
C ARG A 225 13.13 14.41 3.12
N GLU A 226 12.38 15.40 2.66
CA GLU A 226 11.08 15.75 3.21
C GLU A 226 10.00 15.08 2.37
N THR A 227 9.28 14.12 2.96
CA THR A 227 8.14 13.46 2.31
C THR A 227 6.87 13.74 3.09
N ASN A 228 5.87 14.25 2.38
CA ASN A 228 4.54 14.55 2.91
C ASN A 228 3.49 13.91 2.01
N TRP A 229 2.39 13.42 2.58
CA TRP A 229 1.24 12.98 1.79
C TRP A 229 -0.07 13.08 2.57
N TYR A 230 -1.15 13.24 1.83
CA TYR A 230 -2.46 12.76 2.24
C TYR A 230 -2.72 11.42 1.55
N TRP A 231 -3.39 10.52 2.25
CA TRP A 231 -3.75 9.23 1.69
C TRP A 231 -5.16 8.85 2.13
N ALA A 232 -5.88 8.17 1.25
CA ALA A 232 -7.16 7.56 1.54
C ALA A 232 -7.26 6.22 0.83
N ALA A 233 -7.71 5.19 1.54
CA ALA A 233 -8.00 3.92 0.93
C ALA A 233 -9.13 3.21 1.66
N PHE A 234 -9.99 2.58 0.88
CA PHE A 234 -11.11 1.79 1.38
C PHE A 234 -11.39 0.66 0.42
N SER A 235 -12.14 -0.33 0.90
CA SER A 235 -12.63 -1.40 0.06
C SER A 235 -13.83 -2.06 0.71
N ALA A 236 -14.74 -2.58 -0.13
CA ALA A 236 -15.94 -3.26 0.34
C ALA A 236 -16.53 -4.16 -0.74
N ILE A 237 -17.38 -5.07 -0.29
CA ILE A 237 -18.39 -5.73 -1.13
C ILE A 237 -19.74 -5.11 -0.75
N LEU A 238 -20.35 -4.39 -1.70
CA LEU A 238 -21.64 -3.73 -1.53
C LEU A 238 -22.79 -4.74 -1.43
N PRO A 239 -23.96 -4.37 -0.90
CA PRO A 239 -25.12 -5.27 -0.78
C PRO A 239 -25.56 -5.91 -2.10
N ASN A 240 -25.39 -5.20 -3.22
CA ASN A 240 -25.66 -5.71 -4.57
C ASN A 240 -24.53 -6.60 -5.14
N LYS A 241 -23.59 -7.03 -4.29
CA LYS A 241 -22.40 -7.84 -4.63
C LYS A 241 -21.36 -7.14 -5.49
N THR A 242 -21.48 -5.84 -5.73
CA THR A 242 -20.43 -5.05 -6.40
C THR A 242 -19.24 -4.92 -5.46
N SER A 243 -18.06 -5.34 -5.91
CA SER A 243 -16.81 -5.06 -5.19
C SER A 243 -16.28 -3.69 -5.58
N ILE A 244 -15.93 -2.89 -4.57
CA ILE A 244 -15.32 -1.58 -4.76
C ILE A 244 -14.06 -1.45 -3.93
N GLY A 245 -13.13 -0.63 -4.39
CA GLY A 245 -11.98 -0.22 -3.59
C GLY A 245 -11.27 0.96 -4.22
N ALA A 246 -10.45 1.64 -3.42
CA ALA A 246 -9.76 2.83 -3.84
C ALA A 246 -8.41 2.98 -3.15
N ASN A 247 -7.50 3.66 -3.85
CA ASN A 247 -6.29 4.23 -3.31
C ASN A 247 -6.18 5.65 -3.86
N PHE A 248 -6.13 6.63 -2.98
CA PHE A 248 -5.99 8.03 -3.31
C PHE A 248 -4.88 8.65 -2.46
N ALA A 249 -4.14 9.56 -3.07
CA ALA A 249 -3.04 10.28 -2.50
C ALA A 249 -2.96 11.70 -3.09
N ALA A 250 -2.46 12.61 -2.27
CA ALA A 250 -2.10 13.98 -2.66
C ALA A 250 -0.80 14.38 -1.95
N LEU A 251 -0.11 15.39 -2.47
CA LEU A 251 1.20 15.88 -2.02
C LEU A 251 2.37 14.89 -2.24
N VAL A 252 2.11 13.73 -2.84
CA VAL A 252 3.11 12.73 -3.25
C VAL A 252 2.75 12.19 -4.63
N ASN A 253 3.75 12.09 -5.51
CA ASN A 253 3.62 11.49 -6.85
C ASN A 253 2.44 12.06 -7.70
N GLU A 254 2.06 13.32 -7.48
CA GLU A 254 0.88 13.95 -8.11
C GLU A 254 1.18 14.74 -9.39
N THR A 255 2.44 15.16 -9.58
CA THR A 255 2.85 16.01 -10.72
C THR A 255 2.86 15.25 -12.05
N PHE A 256 3.17 13.95 -12.01
CA PHE A 256 3.37 13.13 -13.20
C PHE A 256 2.29 12.05 -13.27
N PHE A 257 2.59 10.80 -12.88
CA PHE A 257 1.61 9.72 -12.85
C PHE A 257 1.02 9.57 -11.45
N SER A 258 -0.18 10.09 -11.23
CA SER A 258 -0.87 9.98 -9.94
C SER A 258 -0.97 8.53 -9.43
N GLU A 259 -0.83 8.38 -8.11
CA GLU A 259 -1.12 7.15 -7.37
C GLU A 259 -2.62 6.96 -7.09
N ASN A 260 -3.46 7.60 -7.88
CA ASN A 260 -4.90 7.67 -7.65
C ASN A 260 -5.63 6.72 -8.59
N ALA A 261 -6.31 5.73 -8.01
CA ALA A 261 -7.20 4.85 -8.74
C ALA A 261 -8.28 4.26 -7.83
N PHE A 262 -9.36 3.84 -8.47
CA PHE A 262 -10.35 2.97 -7.85
C PHE A 262 -10.66 1.77 -8.74
N TRP A 263 -11.23 0.75 -8.13
CA TRP A 263 -11.64 -0.48 -8.78
C TRP A 263 -13.12 -0.72 -8.54
N ILE A 264 -13.85 -1.06 -9.60
CA ILE A 264 -15.23 -1.54 -9.53
C ILE A 264 -15.23 -2.90 -10.21
N ASN A 265 -15.56 -3.97 -9.48
CA ASN A 265 -15.51 -5.34 -9.99
C ASN A 265 -14.17 -5.66 -10.68
N ARG A 266 -13.06 -5.32 -9.99
CA ARG A 266 -11.67 -5.46 -10.44
C ARG A 266 -11.25 -4.62 -11.65
N LYS A 267 -12.17 -3.86 -12.26
CA LYS A 267 -11.81 -2.90 -13.32
C LYS A 267 -11.24 -1.63 -12.70
N ARG A 268 -9.95 -1.39 -12.94
CA ARG A 268 -9.25 -0.18 -12.50
C ARG A 268 -9.69 1.03 -13.34
N ARG A 269 -9.96 2.15 -12.68
CA ARG A 269 -10.01 3.49 -13.28
C ARG A 269 -9.00 4.39 -12.59
N ARG A 270 -8.10 4.99 -13.37
CA ARG A 270 -7.17 6.01 -12.88
C ARG A 270 -7.89 7.34 -12.69
N VAL A 271 -7.46 8.09 -11.69
CA VAL A 271 -7.94 9.45 -11.40
C VAL A 271 -6.71 10.36 -11.44
N PRO A 272 -6.75 11.55 -12.06
CA PRO A 272 -5.60 12.44 -12.07
C PRO A 272 -5.32 13.02 -10.67
N ARG A 273 -5.79 14.23 -10.38
CA ARG A 273 -5.56 14.95 -9.12
C ARG A 273 -6.82 14.92 -8.27
N LEU A 274 -6.63 14.84 -6.95
CA LEU A 274 -7.71 14.86 -5.98
C LEU A 274 -7.44 15.95 -4.94
N ILE A 275 -8.50 16.64 -4.53
CA ILE A 275 -8.50 17.52 -3.38
C ILE A 275 -8.87 16.70 -2.15
N PHE A 276 -8.10 16.89 -1.08
CA PHE A 276 -8.43 16.44 0.27
C PHE A 276 -8.78 17.68 1.09
N ASP A 277 -10.07 17.98 1.19
CA ASP A 277 -10.59 19.14 1.91
C ASP A 277 -11.04 18.72 3.32
N PHE A 278 -10.28 19.16 4.32
CA PHE A 278 -10.57 18.89 5.72
C PHE A 278 -9.98 19.97 6.62
N SER A 279 -10.47 20.04 7.87
CA SER A 279 -9.93 20.98 8.84
C SER A 279 -8.60 20.50 9.40
N GLN A 280 -7.50 21.19 9.06
CA GLN A 280 -6.19 20.94 9.70
C GLN A 280 -6.21 21.18 11.22
N LYS A 281 -7.05 22.11 11.67
CA LYS A 281 -7.23 22.45 13.09
C LYS A 281 -7.97 21.34 13.84
N ASP A 282 -8.95 20.73 13.19
CA ASP A 282 -9.74 19.63 13.74
C ASP A 282 -9.94 18.51 12.71
N PRO A 283 -8.93 17.65 12.51
CA PRO A 283 -9.00 16.58 11.50
C PRO A 283 -9.97 15.45 11.84
N ALA A 284 -10.65 15.50 12.99
CA ALA A 284 -11.73 14.57 13.33
C ALA A 284 -13.06 14.95 12.69
N LYS A 285 -13.18 16.17 12.13
CA LYS A 285 -14.34 16.57 11.31
C LYS A 285 -14.35 15.84 9.97
N PRO A 286 -15.50 15.73 9.30
CA PRO A 286 -15.58 15.08 8.00
C PRO A 286 -14.65 15.69 6.95
N TRP A 287 -14.08 14.83 6.12
CA TRP A 287 -13.20 15.18 5.01
C TRP A 287 -13.98 15.04 3.71
N LYS A 288 -13.72 15.91 2.73
CA LYS A 288 -14.22 15.76 1.37
C LYS A 288 -13.06 15.39 0.46
N ILE A 289 -13.27 14.37 -0.37
CA ILE A 289 -12.28 13.92 -1.37
C ILE A 289 -12.94 13.95 -2.74
N TYR A 290 -12.43 14.78 -3.64
CA TYR A 290 -13.04 14.98 -4.94
C TYR A 290 -12.05 15.44 -6.02
N ASP A 291 -12.37 15.19 -7.28
CA ASP A 291 -11.64 15.69 -8.45
C ASP A 291 -12.47 16.71 -9.24
N GLU A 292 -11.79 17.41 -10.16
CA GLU A 292 -12.37 18.43 -11.03
C GLU A 292 -13.40 17.87 -12.02
N GLU A 293 -13.23 16.63 -12.50
CA GLU A 293 -14.10 16.03 -13.51
C GLU A 293 -15.32 15.30 -12.91
N GLY A 294 -15.39 15.20 -11.58
CA GLY A 294 -16.43 14.47 -10.85
C GLY A 294 -16.36 12.96 -11.02
N LEU A 295 -15.15 12.40 -11.19
CA LEU A 295 -14.90 10.96 -11.15
C LEU A 295 -15.06 10.38 -9.75
N VAL A 296 -14.72 11.18 -8.75
CA VAL A 296 -14.69 10.87 -7.33
C VAL A 296 -15.37 12.02 -6.61
N LYS A 297 -16.36 11.68 -5.78
CA LYS A 297 -17.00 12.63 -4.86
C LYS A 297 -17.33 11.90 -3.59
N LEU A 298 -16.48 12.04 -2.58
CA LEU A 298 -16.54 11.29 -1.34
C LEU A 298 -16.56 12.22 -0.14
N GLU A 299 -17.26 11.79 0.90
CA GLU A 299 -17.12 12.27 2.26
C GLU A 299 -16.55 11.14 3.11
N PHE A 300 -15.60 11.46 3.98
CA PHE A 300 -15.08 10.56 4.99
C PHE A 300 -15.40 11.10 6.38
N VAL A 301 -16.01 10.29 7.23
CA VAL A 301 -16.29 10.62 8.63
C VAL A 301 -15.32 9.84 9.52
N PRO A 302 -14.34 10.51 10.16
CA PRO A 302 -13.43 9.86 11.10
C PRO A 302 -14.19 9.33 12.33
N GLU A 303 -13.86 8.13 12.77
CA GLU A 303 -14.41 7.50 13.99
C GLU A 303 -13.31 7.16 15.00
N GLY A 304 -12.09 6.92 14.53
CA GLY A 304 -10.93 6.62 15.36
C GLY A 304 -9.65 7.13 14.77
N GLU A 305 -8.60 7.18 15.58
CA GLU A 305 -7.30 7.69 15.18
C GLU A 305 -6.16 6.87 15.78
N ARG A 306 -5.22 6.50 14.92
CA ARG A 306 -3.87 6.11 15.28
C ARG A 306 -2.92 7.25 14.95
N LYS A 307 -2.01 7.60 15.86
CA LYS A 307 -1.02 8.66 15.66
C LYS A 307 0.36 8.25 16.15
N ASP A 308 1.37 8.69 15.42
CA ASP A 308 2.77 8.58 15.82
C ASP A 308 3.44 9.94 15.62
N ARG A 309 4.31 10.32 16.57
CA ARG A 309 5.04 11.58 16.53
C ARG A 309 6.46 11.36 17.03
N MET A 310 7.42 11.67 16.19
CA MET A 310 8.84 11.56 16.48
C MET A 310 9.56 12.85 16.10
N ASN A 311 10.47 13.31 16.95
CA ASN A 311 11.30 14.50 16.69
C ASN A 311 12.74 14.21 17.15
N LEU A 312 13.55 13.65 16.25
CA LEU A 312 14.98 13.39 16.44
C LEU A 312 15.79 14.45 15.68
N ILE A 313 17.09 14.54 15.97
CA ILE A 313 18.00 15.52 15.36
C ILE A 313 18.02 15.36 13.82
N VAL A 314 18.06 14.11 13.34
CA VAL A 314 18.20 13.80 11.91
C VAL A 314 16.89 13.40 11.23
N SER A 315 15.84 13.08 12.01
CA SER A 315 14.57 12.61 11.47
C SER A 315 13.36 13.13 12.26
N LYS A 316 12.27 13.41 11.53
CA LYS A 316 11.00 13.87 12.09
C LYS A 316 9.87 13.05 11.51
N LEU A 317 8.86 12.74 12.31
CA LEU A 317 7.64 12.08 11.88
C LEU A 317 6.46 12.77 12.57
N TYR A 318 5.47 13.14 11.77
CA TYR A 318 4.16 13.53 12.24
C TYR A 318 3.14 12.78 11.39
N PHE A 319 2.62 11.70 11.98
CA PHE A 319 1.76 10.74 11.31
C PHE A 319 0.43 10.65 12.06
N ARG A 320 -0.67 10.79 11.34
CA ARG A 320 -2.02 10.60 11.85
C ARG A 320 -2.82 9.84 10.80
N GLN A 321 -3.32 8.68 11.20
CA GLN A 321 -4.14 7.80 10.37
C GLN A 321 -5.47 7.61 11.07
N PHE A 322 -6.55 7.89 10.35
CA PHE A 322 -7.90 7.83 10.84
C PHE A 322 -8.58 6.59 10.28
N VAL A 323 -9.34 5.93 11.14
CA VAL A 323 -10.30 4.90 10.75
C VAL A 323 -11.68 5.54 10.73
N GLY A 324 -12.48 5.25 9.72
CA GLY A 324 -13.80 5.84 9.59
C GLY A 324 -14.52 5.35 8.36
N LYS A 325 -15.59 6.08 7.98
CA LYS A 325 -16.54 5.68 6.95
C LYS A 325 -16.51 6.62 5.76
N PHE A 326 -16.44 6.04 4.57
CA PHE A 326 -16.61 6.72 3.30
C PHE A 326 -18.05 6.57 2.79
N SER A 327 -18.60 7.69 2.31
CA SER A 327 -19.88 7.74 1.59
C SER A 327 -19.71 8.60 0.35
N GLY A 328 -20.32 8.23 -0.77
CA GLY A 328 -20.24 9.02 -1.99
C GLY A 328 -20.37 8.23 -3.27
N GLN A 329 -19.72 8.72 -4.33
CA GLN A 329 -19.87 8.21 -5.69
C GLN A 329 -18.53 8.08 -6.41
N LEU A 330 -18.43 7.01 -7.21
CA LEU A 330 -17.35 6.77 -8.17
C LEU A 330 -17.95 6.60 -9.58
N ARG A 331 -17.42 7.33 -10.57
CA ARG A 331 -17.88 7.25 -11.97
C ARG A 331 -17.06 6.24 -12.76
N SER A 332 -17.66 5.11 -13.15
CA SER A 332 -16.98 4.02 -13.85
C SER A 332 -16.36 4.41 -15.19
N VAL A 333 -15.57 3.51 -15.79
CA VAL A 333 -15.00 3.71 -17.14
C VAL A 333 -16.12 3.88 -18.18
N GLU A 334 -17.23 3.16 -18.00
CA GLU A 334 -18.44 3.23 -18.82
C GLU A 334 -19.36 4.41 -18.49
N GLY A 335 -18.94 5.33 -17.62
CA GLY A 335 -19.71 6.52 -17.24
C GLY A 335 -20.83 6.27 -16.22
N LYS A 336 -20.97 5.07 -15.65
CA LYS A 336 -21.99 4.75 -14.65
C LYS A 336 -21.52 5.15 -13.25
N ASN A 337 -22.38 5.79 -12.47
CA ASN A 337 -22.08 6.11 -11.08
C ASN A 337 -22.37 4.91 -10.17
N VAL A 338 -21.38 4.51 -9.38
CA VAL A 338 -21.55 3.58 -8.26
C VAL A 338 -21.59 4.39 -6.98
N SER A 339 -22.76 4.44 -6.36
CA SER A 339 -22.97 5.10 -5.07
C SER A 339 -22.84 4.08 -3.94
N PHE A 340 -22.26 4.51 -2.82
CA PHE A 340 -22.16 3.71 -1.61
C PHE A 340 -22.20 4.60 -0.38
N ARG A 341 -22.47 3.98 0.76
CA ARG A 341 -22.60 4.65 2.04
C ARG A 341 -21.93 3.81 3.12
N ASP A 342 -21.31 4.48 4.07
CA ASP A 342 -20.79 3.91 5.31
C ASP A 342 -19.79 2.76 5.10
N VAL A 343 -18.93 2.89 4.08
CA VAL A 343 -17.86 1.92 3.77
C VAL A 343 -16.61 2.25 4.58
N TYR A 344 -16.13 1.30 5.38
CA TYR A 344 -14.94 1.53 6.19
C TYR A 344 -13.66 1.66 5.37
N GLY A 345 -12.72 2.42 5.91
CA GLY A 345 -11.38 2.54 5.37
C GLY A 345 -10.51 3.47 6.21
N PHE A 346 -9.47 3.98 5.58
CA PHE A 346 -8.44 4.80 6.18
C PHE A 346 -8.37 6.15 5.48
N THR A 347 -8.15 7.21 6.25
CA THR A 347 -7.45 8.39 5.75
C THR A 347 -6.19 8.61 6.55
N GLU A 348 -5.24 9.31 5.97
CA GLU A 348 -3.98 9.60 6.63
C GLU A 348 -3.48 10.96 6.17
N PHE A 349 -2.83 11.65 7.10
CA PHE A 349 -1.82 12.60 6.70
C PHE A 349 -0.50 12.31 7.37
N HIS A 350 0.55 12.43 6.58
CA HIS A 350 1.90 12.08 6.97
C HIS A 350 2.84 13.22 6.61
N ARG A 351 3.75 13.52 7.53
CA ARG A 351 4.86 14.43 7.32
C ARG A 351 6.12 13.82 7.89
N SER A 352 7.18 13.76 7.10
CA SER A 352 8.44 13.19 7.54
C SER A 352 9.64 13.94 7.01
N VAL A 353 10.70 13.91 7.81
CA VAL A 353 12.07 14.22 7.40
C VAL A 353 12.91 12.98 7.70
N TRP A 354 13.58 12.40 6.70
CA TRP A 354 14.26 11.11 6.82
C TRP A 354 15.75 11.16 7.19
#